data_AF-A0A3R9EMP9-F1
#
_entry.id   AF-A0A3R9EMP9-F1
#
_cell.length_a   1.000
_cell.length_b   1.000
_cell.length_c   1.000
_cell.angle_alpha   90.00
_cell.angle_beta   90.00
_cell.angle_gamma   90.00
#
_symmetry.space_group_name_H-M   'P 1'
#
loop_
_entity.id
_entity.type
_entity.pdbx_description
1 polymer ?
#
loop_
_entity_poly.entity_id
_entity_poly.type
_entity_poly.pdbx_seq_one_letter_code
_entity_poly.pdbx_strand_id
1 'polypeptide(L)'
;LILGFPKIQRAMLLEPSINNHFSEIDKLIVEEKMNGYNVRVIEDAGKLIAFTRSGHVCPYSTEKVNYLLDLSFFRQYQDLVVHGEMAGPENPYVSKKVYDTQTLDFFVFDIRHKKTGQPLPVKQRRKLASSFGFKQVPFLGEFARKEAAEKIMQIIKKLGEMGHEGVVIKDLDMDLAPIKYTCSQSNCADLEHAFKFYNEVGRDYLYSRVVREGFQTVEWDEDEETMDKRALRLGRSIISPMADSVRRVGKGEKLYDEVTLRFQNPQTLQEFEEYFRRLGIDAIFDQVGYSGGELMVKLQKLNQSTTDKTESMWEGNLW
;
A
#
# COMPACT_ATOMS: atom_id res chain seq x y z
N LEU A 1 10.44 2.74 23.34
CA LEU A 1 9.05 2.55 22.89
C LEU A 1 8.92 3.14 21.51
N ILE A 2 8.42 2.38 20.53
CA ILE A 2 8.11 2.84 19.17
C ILE A 2 6.62 2.66 18.95
N LEU A 3 5.88 3.76 18.77
CA LEU A 3 4.43 3.68 18.64
C LEU A 3 4.00 3.11 17.28
N GLY A 4 2.82 2.47 17.28
CA GLY A 4 2.10 2.12 16.06
C GLY A 4 1.85 3.35 15.19
N PHE A 5 1.99 3.24 13.87
CA PHE A 5 1.50 4.33 13.00
C PHE A 5 -0.03 4.41 13.17
N PRO A 6 -0.63 5.59 13.40
CA PRO A 6 -2.08 5.69 13.58
C PRO A 6 -2.85 5.22 12.34
N LYS A 7 -4.13 4.90 12.50
CA LYS A 7 -5.02 4.63 11.36
C LYS A 7 -5.39 5.96 10.73
N ILE A 8 -5.20 6.10 9.42
CA ILE A 8 -5.68 7.26 8.64
C ILE A 8 -7.14 7.01 8.28
N GLN A 9 -8.01 7.93 8.70
CA GLN A 9 -9.45 7.88 8.40
C GLN A 9 -9.72 8.13 6.92
N ARG A 10 -10.84 7.61 6.41
CA ARG A 10 -11.18 7.70 4.99
C ARG A 10 -12.35 8.67 4.80
N ALA A 11 -12.19 9.60 3.87
CA ALA A 11 -13.30 10.37 3.34
C ALA A 11 -14.11 9.50 2.37
N MET A 12 -15.42 9.40 2.58
CA MET A 12 -16.34 8.78 1.60
C MET A 12 -16.78 9.80 0.55
N LEU A 13 -16.88 11.07 0.97
CA LEU A 13 -17.09 12.24 0.14
C LEU A 13 -16.00 13.25 0.50
N LEU A 14 -15.22 13.74 -0.47
CA LEU A 14 -14.20 14.77 -0.35
C LEU A 14 -14.74 16.05 0.26
N GLU A 15 -15.69 16.73 -0.38
CA GLU A 15 -16.07 18.10 0.03
C GLU A 15 -16.65 18.15 1.45
N PRO A 16 -17.65 17.33 1.83
CA PRO A 16 -18.17 17.33 3.19
C PRO A 16 -17.12 16.93 4.23
N SER A 17 -16.27 15.94 3.93
CA SER A 17 -15.21 15.52 4.86
C SER A 17 -14.18 16.62 5.06
N ILE A 18 -13.76 17.30 3.98
CA ILE A 18 -12.80 18.40 4.04
C ILE A 18 -13.37 19.54 4.87
N ASN A 19 -14.59 19.96 4.59
CA ASN A 19 -15.22 21.10 5.28
C ASN A 19 -15.47 20.85 6.76
N ASN A 20 -15.81 19.62 7.13
CA ASN A 20 -16.05 19.25 8.52
C ASN A 20 -14.73 18.99 9.28
N HIS A 21 -13.86 18.16 8.73
CA HIS A 21 -12.66 17.70 9.44
C HIS A 21 -11.59 18.79 9.55
N PHE A 22 -11.49 19.66 8.55
CA PHE A 22 -10.51 20.74 8.49
C PHE A 22 -11.15 22.13 8.61
N SER A 23 -12.25 22.29 9.36
CA SER A 23 -13.04 23.53 9.39
C SER A 23 -12.21 24.79 9.68
N GLU A 24 -11.23 24.65 10.58
CA GLU A 24 -10.34 25.72 11.06
C GLU A 24 -9.03 25.84 10.27
N ILE A 25 -8.84 25.02 9.23
CA ILE A 25 -7.62 25.02 8.42
C ILE A 25 -7.90 25.71 7.09
N ASP A 26 -7.13 26.75 6.78
CA ASP A 26 -7.28 27.50 5.54
C ASP A 26 -6.67 26.79 4.32
N LYS A 27 -5.59 26.03 4.55
CA LYS A 27 -4.82 25.39 3.48
C LYS A 27 -4.49 23.95 3.77
N LEU A 28 -4.71 23.10 2.78
CA LEU A 28 -4.52 21.66 2.88
C LEU A 28 -3.36 21.23 2.00
N ILE A 29 -2.56 20.32 2.53
CA ILE A 29 -1.49 19.67 1.81
C ILE A 29 -1.99 18.33 1.28
N VAL A 30 -1.73 18.09 0.01
CA VAL A 30 -2.11 16.85 -0.66
C VAL A 30 -0.85 16.12 -1.09
N GLU A 31 -0.67 14.92 -0.56
CA GLU A 31 0.39 14.00 -0.95
C GLU A 31 -0.22 12.76 -1.60
N GLU A 32 0.52 12.15 -2.52
CA GLU A 32 0.08 10.90 -3.11
C GLU A 32 0.05 9.78 -2.07
N LYS A 33 -1.02 8.99 -2.10
CA LYS A 33 -1.09 7.73 -1.37
C LYS A 33 -0.43 6.65 -2.22
N MET A 34 0.79 6.28 -1.84
CA MET A 34 1.48 5.15 -2.45
C MET A 34 0.81 3.81 -2.07
N ASN A 35 0.82 2.87 -3.01
CA ASN A 35 0.27 1.52 -2.88
C ASN A 35 1.40 0.51 -2.64
N GLY A 36 1.71 0.28 -1.37
CA GLY A 36 2.75 -0.64 -0.95
C GLY A 36 2.44 -1.19 0.44
N TYR A 37 3.44 -1.23 1.30
CA TYR A 37 3.23 -1.52 2.72
C TYR A 37 3.94 -0.53 3.63
N ASN A 38 3.29 -0.26 4.75
CA ASN A 38 3.75 0.65 5.78
C ASN A 38 4.98 0.10 6.50
N VAL A 39 6.04 0.91 6.55
CA VAL A 39 7.29 0.59 7.24
C VAL A 39 7.69 1.74 8.16
N ARG A 40 8.16 1.39 9.36
CA ARG A 40 8.76 2.29 10.35
C ARG A 40 10.21 1.95 10.52
N VAL A 41 11.08 2.95 10.45
CA VAL A 41 12.53 2.76 10.53
C VAL A 41 13.09 3.54 11.70
N ILE A 42 13.96 2.90 12.46
CA ILE A 42 14.81 3.52 13.46
C ILE A 42 16.23 2.98 13.33
N GLU A 43 17.17 3.65 13.98
CA GLU A 43 18.46 3.08 14.31
C GLU A 43 18.41 2.35 15.65
N ASP A 44 19.07 1.19 15.67
CA ASP A 44 19.34 0.38 16.85
C ASP A 44 20.69 -0.34 16.66
N ALA A 45 21.57 -0.25 17.67
CA ALA A 45 22.90 -0.88 17.68
C ALA A 45 23.76 -0.66 16.41
N GLY A 46 23.72 0.55 15.86
CA GLY A 46 24.51 0.97 14.69
C GLY A 46 23.94 0.54 13.34
N LYS A 47 22.71 0.00 13.30
CA LYS A 47 22.04 -0.44 12.07
C LYS A 47 20.62 0.11 12.01
N LEU A 48 20.08 0.23 10.80
CA LEU A 48 18.66 0.53 10.62
C LEU A 48 17.85 -0.75 10.80
N ILE A 49 16.74 -0.67 11.52
CA ILE A 49 15.75 -1.75 11.66
C ILE A 49 14.38 -1.29 11.17
N ALA A 50 13.70 -2.17 10.44
CA ALA A 50 12.42 -1.87 9.80
C ALA A 50 11.28 -2.69 10.41
N PHE A 51 10.29 -2.00 10.96
CA PHE A 51 9.06 -2.59 11.47
C PHE A 51 7.95 -2.49 10.43
N THR A 52 7.25 -3.60 10.17
CA THR A 52 6.00 -3.59 9.42
C THR A 52 4.87 -2.94 10.22
N ARG A 53 3.70 -2.75 9.61
CA ARG A 53 2.52 -2.17 10.27
C ARG A 53 2.17 -2.83 11.61
N SER A 54 2.26 -4.16 11.69
CA SER A 54 1.91 -4.94 12.90
C SER A 54 2.96 -4.86 14.01
N GLY A 55 4.14 -4.29 13.74
CA GLY A 55 5.20 -4.13 14.74
C GLY A 55 6.25 -5.24 14.74
N HIS A 56 6.20 -6.17 13.79
CA HIS A 56 7.29 -7.12 13.61
C HIS A 56 8.45 -6.49 12.85
N VAL A 57 9.67 -6.81 13.27
CA VAL A 57 10.88 -6.49 12.51
C VAL A 57 10.91 -7.42 11.29
N CYS A 58 10.89 -6.84 10.09
CA CYS A 58 10.95 -7.62 8.85
C CYS A 58 12.40 -7.68 8.36
N PRO A 59 13.01 -8.88 8.22
CA PRO A 59 14.39 -9.03 7.74
C PRO A 59 14.60 -8.41 6.36
N TYR A 60 13.68 -8.68 5.43
CA TYR A 60 13.73 -8.13 4.08
C TYR A 60 13.66 -6.59 4.06
N SER A 61 12.66 -6.01 4.74
CA SER A 61 12.55 -4.54 4.82
C SER A 61 13.76 -3.93 5.52
N THR A 62 14.32 -4.61 6.53
CA THR A 62 15.49 -4.16 7.29
C THR A 62 16.72 -4.11 6.39
N GLU A 63 16.97 -5.15 5.59
CA GLU A 63 18.03 -5.14 4.59
C GLU A 63 17.85 -3.97 3.63
N LYS A 64 16.66 -3.80 3.03
CA LYS A 64 16.40 -2.77 2.03
C LYS A 64 16.59 -1.34 2.56
N VAL A 65 16.10 -1.02 3.76
CA VAL A 65 16.25 0.34 4.29
C VAL A 65 17.70 0.72 4.59
N ASN A 66 18.58 -0.24 4.87
CA ASN A 66 20.02 0.04 5.06
C ASN A 66 20.73 0.48 3.76
N TYR A 67 20.13 0.23 2.59
CA TYR A 67 20.63 0.73 1.30
C TYR A 67 19.86 1.96 0.80
N LEU A 68 18.60 2.12 1.21
CA LEU A 68 17.73 3.19 0.74
C LEU A 68 17.76 4.45 1.60
N LEU A 69 18.24 4.34 2.84
CA LEU A 69 18.27 5.46 3.80
C LEU A 69 19.67 5.66 4.37
N ASP A 70 20.04 6.93 4.53
CA ASP A 70 21.26 7.36 5.17
C ASP A 70 21.18 7.20 6.70
N LEU A 71 22.06 6.34 7.24
CA LEU A 71 22.21 6.10 8.67
C LEU A 71 22.57 7.37 9.46
N SER A 72 23.23 8.36 8.84
CA SER A 72 23.64 9.61 9.48
C SER A 72 22.44 10.41 10.00
N PHE A 73 21.31 10.36 9.30
CA PHE A 73 20.03 10.94 9.74
C PHE A 73 19.65 10.42 11.12
N PHE A 74 19.66 9.10 11.30
CA PHE A 74 19.18 8.46 12.52
C PHE A 74 20.16 8.67 13.68
N ARG A 75 21.45 8.78 13.40
CA ARG A 75 22.47 9.14 14.40
C ARG A 75 22.33 10.59 14.88
N GLN A 76 21.95 11.51 13.98
CA GLN A 76 21.72 12.91 14.30
C GLN A 76 20.37 13.13 15.00
N TYR A 77 19.33 12.41 14.58
CA TYR A 77 17.96 12.57 15.07
C TYR A 77 17.46 11.30 15.77
N GLN A 78 18.13 10.92 16.86
CA GLN A 78 17.91 9.64 17.55
C GLN A 78 16.51 9.47 18.15
N ASP A 79 15.78 10.57 18.39
CA ASP A 79 14.40 10.52 18.89
C ASP A 79 13.35 10.41 17.78
N LEU A 80 13.75 10.41 16.50
CA LEU A 80 12.83 10.32 15.37
C LEU A 80 12.69 8.89 14.84
N VAL A 81 11.50 8.63 14.30
CA VAL A 81 11.12 7.43 13.56
C VAL A 81 10.74 7.89 12.16
N VAL A 82 11.33 7.27 11.14
CA VAL A 82 10.96 7.54 9.75
C VAL A 82 9.85 6.57 9.35
N HIS A 83 8.75 7.10 8.85
CA HIS A 83 7.65 6.32 8.31
C HIS A 83 7.62 6.49 6.80
N GLY A 84 7.56 5.37 6.10
CA GLY A 84 7.50 5.37 4.65
C GLY A 84 6.69 4.20 4.13
N GLU A 85 6.31 4.33 2.86
CA GLU A 85 5.68 3.26 2.11
C GLU A 85 6.76 2.56 1.30
N MET A 86 6.90 1.26 1.49
CA MET A 86 7.75 0.45 0.64
C MET A 86 6.93 -0.04 -0.56
N ALA A 87 7.25 0.44 -1.76
CA ALA A 87 6.45 0.24 -2.97
C ALA A 87 7.34 -0.10 -4.18
N GLY A 88 6.82 -0.97 -5.05
CA GLY A 88 7.50 -1.40 -6.27
C GLY A 88 7.08 -2.80 -6.72
N PRO A 89 7.53 -3.23 -7.92
CA PRO A 89 7.24 -4.57 -8.45
C PRO A 89 7.82 -5.71 -7.62
N GLU A 90 9.00 -5.55 -7.03
CA GLU A 90 9.68 -6.60 -6.26
C GLU A 90 9.30 -6.53 -4.78
N ASN A 91 7.99 -6.51 -4.51
CA ASN A 91 7.44 -6.33 -3.17
C ASN A 91 6.81 -7.62 -2.63
N PRO A 92 7.25 -8.12 -1.46
CA PRO A 92 6.79 -9.41 -0.93
C PRO A 92 5.34 -9.38 -0.42
N TYR A 93 4.76 -8.19 -0.20
CA TYR A 93 3.41 -8.05 0.35
C TYR A 93 2.44 -7.52 -0.71
N VAL A 94 2.78 -6.40 -1.35
CA VAL A 94 1.92 -5.69 -2.30
C VAL A 94 2.72 -5.35 -3.55
N SER A 95 2.76 -6.27 -4.52
CA SER A 95 3.47 -6.07 -5.78
C SER A 95 2.62 -5.24 -6.74
N LYS A 96 3.12 -4.04 -7.09
CA LYS A 96 2.48 -3.14 -8.05
C LYS A 96 3.52 -2.58 -9.02
N LYS A 97 3.18 -2.60 -10.31
CA LYS A 97 4.03 -2.12 -11.43
C LYS A 97 3.65 -0.71 -11.91
N VAL A 98 2.94 0.05 -11.08
CA VAL A 98 2.33 1.34 -11.47
C VAL A 98 3.24 2.53 -11.18
N TYR A 99 4.31 2.33 -10.42
CA TYR A 99 5.28 3.36 -10.06
C TYR A 99 6.53 3.25 -10.93
N ASP A 100 7.18 4.39 -11.16
CA ASP A 100 8.46 4.46 -11.88
C ASP A 100 9.61 3.98 -10.97
N THR A 101 9.56 2.71 -10.60
CA THR A 101 10.59 2.00 -9.85
C THR A 101 10.72 0.59 -10.40
N GLN A 102 11.95 0.19 -10.71
CA GLN A 102 12.22 -1.10 -11.34
C GLN A 102 12.21 -2.26 -10.34
N THR A 103 12.43 -1.97 -9.05
CA THR A 103 12.58 -2.99 -8.00
C THR A 103 11.70 -2.67 -6.80
N LEU A 104 12.25 -2.07 -5.75
CA LEU A 104 11.55 -1.68 -4.54
C LEU A 104 12.19 -0.41 -3.99
N ASP A 105 11.36 0.57 -3.70
CA ASP A 105 11.78 1.84 -3.11
C ASP A 105 11.03 2.15 -1.82
N PHE A 106 11.59 3.06 -1.04
CA PHE A 106 11.02 3.54 0.22
C PHE A 106 10.66 5.03 0.11
N PHE A 107 9.36 5.33 0.17
CA PHE A 107 8.82 6.67 0.03
C PHE A 107 8.41 7.22 1.39
N VAL A 108 9.21 8.15 1.94
CA VAL A 108 8.92 8.81 3.22
C VAL A 108 7.62 9.61 3.10
N PHE A 109 6.67 9.36 3.99
CA PHE A 109 5.43 10.15 4.11
C PHE A 109 5.24 10.76 5.50
N ASP A 110 6.00 10.34 6.52
CA ASP A 110 5.92 10.90 7.87
C ASP A 110 7.24 10.74 8.64
N ILE A 111 7.48 11.61 9.61
CA ILE A 111 8.57 11.50 10.58
C ILE A 111 8.00 11.87 11.95
N ARG A 112 8.16 10.99 12.93
CA ARG A 112 7.49 11.09 14.24
C ARG A 112 8.47 10.90 15.39
N HIS A 113 8.18 11.52 16.53
CA HIS A 113 8.92 11.28 17.76
C HIS A 113 8.64 9.89 18.32
N LYS A 114 9.69 9.16 18.76
CA LYS A 114 9.62 7.76 19.21
C LYS A 114 8.60 7.54 20.34
N LYS A 115 8.67 8.38 21.38
CA LYS A 115 7.88 8.21 22.62
C LYS A 115 6.47 8.77 22.52
N THR A 116 6.31 9.94 21.89
CA THR A 116 5.02 10.65 21.83
C THR A 116 4.22 10.31 20.58
N GLY A 117 4.88 9.85 19.51
CA GLY A 117 4.26 9.63 18.21
C GLY A 117 3.84 10.92 17.50
N GLN A 118 4.18 12.09 18.07
CA GLN A 118 3.87 13.38 17.47
C GLN A 118 4.59 13.51 16.12
N PRO A 119 3.87 13.86 15.06
CA PRO A 119 4.46 14.10 13.74
C PRO A 119 5.20 15.42 13.69
N LEU A 120 6.21 15.49 12.84
CA LEU A 120 6.75 16.76 12.40
C LEU A 120 5.77 17.44 11.43
N PRO A 121 5.67 18.79 11.44
CA PRO A 121 4.98 19.54 10.40
C PRO A 121 5.43 19.15 9.00
N VAL A 122 4.52 19.16 8.02
CA VAL A 122 4.78 18.60 6.68
C VAL A 122 5.97 19.31 6.01
N LYS A 123 6.05 20.64 6.11
CA LYS A 123 7.17 21.42 5.56
C LYS A 123 8.52 21.05 6.19
N GLN A 124 8.55 20.88 7.51
CA GLN A 124 9.75 20.47 8.23
C GLN A 124 10.17 19.06 7.83
N ARG A 125 9.24 18.11 7.82
CA ARG A 125 9.46 16.73 7.38
C ARG A 125 10.03 16.67 5.96
N ARG A 126 9.43 17.41 5.01
CA ARG A 126 9.87 17.43 3.61
C ARG A 126 11.29 17.94 3.47
N LYS A 127 11.58 19.10 4.08
CA LYS A 127 12.91 19.71 4.05
C LYS A 127 13.96 18.77 4.66
N LEU A 128 13.62 18.16 5.79
CA LEU A 128 14.51 17.26 6.51
C LEU A 128 14.78 15.98 5.72
N ALA A 129 13.74 15.32 5.19
CA ALA A 129 13.93 14.14 4.34
C ALA A 129 14.77 14.47 3.09
N SER A 130 14.53 15.63 2.46
CA SER A 130 15.31 16.09 1.30
C SER A 130 16.78 16.32 1.62
N SER A 131 17.12 16.86 2.81
CA SER A 131 18.52 17.14 3.16
C SER A 131 19.39 15.88 3.31
N PHE A 132 18.76 14.71 3.49
CA PHE A 132 19.42 13.40 3.52
C PHE A 132 19.17 12.58 2.24
N GLY A 133 18.61 13.20 1.19
CA GLY A 133 18.35 12.54 -0.10
C GLY A 133 17.27 11.46 -0.05
N PHE A 134 16.42 11.42 0.99
CA PHE A 134 15.39 10.40 1.09
C PHE A 134 14.33 10.62 0.00
N LYS A 135 13.96 9.52 -0.70
CA LYS A 135 12.78 9.51 -1.56
C LYS A 135 11.53 9.77 -0.72
N GLN A 136 10.62 10.58 -1.23
CA GLN A 136 9.41 11.00 -0.52
C GLN A 136 8.19 10.74 -1.39
N VAL A 137 7.04 10.60 -0.74
CA VAL A 137 5.78 10.58 -1.48
C VAL A 137 5.61 11.86 -2.31
N PRO A 138 5.11 11.74 -3.56
CA PRO A 138 4.86 12.89 -4.41
C PRO A 138 3.99 13.94 -3.72
N PHE A 139 4.41 15.20 -3.86
CA PHE A 139 3.64 16.35 -3.42
C PHE A 139 2.74 16.81 -4.56
N LEU A 140 1.43 16.78 -4.34
CA LEU A 140 0.44 17.04 -5.37
C LEU A 140 -0.09 18.48 -5.31
N GLY A 141 0.04 19.15 -4.17
CA GLY A 141 -0.23 20.58 -4.04
C GLY A 141 -0.54 21.06 -2.63
N GLU A 142 -0.60 22.38 -2.50
CA GLU A 142 -1.17 23.12 -1.37
C GLU A 142 -2.39 23.85 -1.90
N PHE A 143 -3.58 23.56 -1.35
CA PHE A 143 -4.84 24.12 -1.84
C PHE A 143 -5.57 24.85 -0.72
N ALA A 144 -6.20 25.98 -1.04
CA ALA A 144 -7.15 26.60 -0.13
C ALA A 144 -8.32 25.62 0.14
N ARG A 145 -8.77 25.51 1.40
CA ARG A 145 -9.82 24.55 1.80
C ARG A 145 -11.05 24.61 0.90
N LYS A 146 -11.48 25.82 0.54
CA LYS A 146 -12.66 26.08 -0.30
C LYS A 146 -12.55 25.50 -1.72
N GLU A 147 -11.34 25.34 -2.24
CA GLU A 147 -11.08 24.84 -3.60
C GLU A 147 -10.52 23.40 -3.58
N ALA A 148 -10.14 22.90 -2.40
CA ALA A 148 -9.38 21.66 -2.26
C ALA A 148 -10.15 20.45 -2.82
N ALA A 149 -11.45 20.34 -2.57
CA ALA A 149 -12.24 19.21 -3.04
C ALA A 149 -12.22 19.07 -4.57
N GLU A 150 -12.44 20.18 -5.29
CA GLU A 150 -12.42 20.20 -6.76
C GLU A 150 -11.03 19.85 -7.30
N LYS A 151 -9.97 20.47 -6.77
CA LYS A 151 -8.59 20.21 -7.19
C LYS A 151 -8.18 18.76 -6.93
N ILE A 152 -8.54 18.22 -5.76
CA ILE A 152 -8.26 16.83 -5.40
C ILE A 152 -9.02 15.86 -6.30
N MET A 153 -10.28 16.16 -6.65
CA MET A 153 -11.05 15.33 -7.58
C MET A 153 -10.35 15.25 -8.95
N GLN A 154 -9.84 16.36 -9.48
CA GLN A 154 -9.08 16.39 -10.73
C GLN A 154 -7.79 15.55 -10.64
N ILE A 155 -7.09 15.62 -9.51
CA ILE A 155 -5.92 14.79 -9.23
C ILE A 155 -6.28 13.31 -9.18
N ILE A 156 -7.36 12.94 -8.48
CA ILE A 156 -7.82 11.56 -8.36
C ILE A 156 -8.14 10.95 -9.72
N LYS A 157 -8.77 11.71 -10.63
CA LYS A 157 -9.03 11.23 -12.00
C LYS A 157 -7.73 10.86 -12.73
N LYS A 158 -6.73 11.75 -12.70
CA LYS A 158 -5.41 11.51 -13.32
C LYS A 158 -4.66 10.34 -12.68
N LEU A 159 -4.63 10.26 -11.35
CA LEU A 159 -4.02 9.15 -10.63
C LEU A 159 -4.71 7.82 -10.98
N GLY A 160 -6.04 7.83 -11.09
CA GLY A 160 -6.83 6.67 -11.49
C GLY A 160 -6.46 6.16 -12.88
N GLU A 161 -6.28 7.06 -13.86
CA GLU A 161 -5.82 6.72 -15.21
C GLU A 161 -4.44 6.06 -15.22
N MET A 162 -3.57 6.45 -14.28
CA MET A 162 -2.24 5.86 -14.09
C MET A 162 -2.24 4.57 -13.23
N GLY A 163 -3.40 4.16 -12.72
CA GLY A 163 -3.52 3.01 -11.80
C GLY A 163 -2.97 3.27 -10.39
N HIS A 164 -2.75 4.55 -10.04
CA HIS A 164 -2.28 4.96 -8.70
C HIS A 164 -3.42 4.95 -7.69
N GLU A 165 -3.08 4.80 -6.41
CA GLU A 165 -4.09 4.48 -5.39
C GLU A 165 -4.95 5.68 -4.97
N GLY A 166 -4.36 6.86 -4.81
CA GLY A 166 -5.10 8.07 -4.44
C GLY A 166 -4.28 9.08 -3.67
N VAL A 167 -4.89 9.73 -2.68
CA VAL A 167 -4.28 10.83 -1.93
C VAL A 167 -4.41 10.69 -0.42
N VAL A 168 -3.49 11.34 0.29
CA VAL A 168 -3.59 11.67 1.71
C VAL A 168 -3.64 13.19 1.85
N ILE A 169 -4.68 13.68 2.50
CA ILE A 169 -4.95 15.10 2.74
C ILE A 169 -4.53 15.40 4.18
N LYS A 170 -3.69 16.42 4.34
CA LYS A 170 -3.01 16.74 5.59
C LYS A 170 -3.19 18.21 5.94
N ASP A 171 -3.31 18.46 7.22
CA ASP A 171 -2.98 19.74 7.82
C ASP A 171 -1.46 19.98 7.74
N LEU A 172 -1.06 21.22 7.49
CA LEU A 172 0.33 21.62 7.34
C LEU A 172 1.16 21.37 8.60
N ASP A 173 0.60 21.73 9.75
CA ASP A 173 1.26 21.64 11.05
C ASP A 173 1.04 20.27 11.71
N MET A 174 0.16 19.45 11.11
CA MET A 174 -0.18 18.09 11.55
C MET A 174 -0.82 18.06 12.96
N ASP A 175 -1.51 19.13 13.33
CA ASP A 175 -2.34 19.22 14.53
C ASP A 175 -3.63 18.40 14.34
N LEU A 176 -4.15 18.37 13.11
CA LEU A 176 -5.26 17.50 12.73
C LEU A 176 -4.79 16.22 12.04
N ALA A 177 -5.46 15.11 12.38
CA ALA A 177 -5.17 13.81 11.79
C ALA A 177 -5.41 13.83 10.27
N PRO A 178 -4.54 13.22 9.44
CA PRO A 178 -4.78 13.12 8.01
C PRO A 178 -6.04 12.30 7.67
N ILE A 179 -6.61 12.58 6.50
CA ILE A 179 -7.64 11.74 5.88
C ILE A 179 -7.17 11.24 4.50
N LYS A 180 -7.70 10.12 4.03
CA LYS A 180 -7.37 9.54 2.72
C LYS A 180 -8.59 9.39 1.82
N TYR A 181 -8.36 9.47 0.53
CA TYR A 181 -9.34 9.26 -0.52
C TYR A 181 -8.70 8.51 -1.69
N THR A 182 -9.40 7.54 -2.29
CA THR A 182 -8.81 6.61 -3.28
C THR A 182 -9.54 6.63 -4.61
N CYS A 183 -8.81 6.30 -5.66
CA CYS A 183 -9.32 6.17 -7.03
C CYS A 183 -10.26 4.96 -7.17
N SER A 184 -11.24 5.07 -8.06
CA SER A 184 -12.10 3.93 -8.44
C SER A 184 -11.27 2.75 -8.98
N GLN A 185 -10.29 3.05 -9.83
CA GLN A 185 -9.39 2.07 -10.43
C GLN A 185 -8.62 1.30 -9.35
N SER A 186 -8.25 1.95 -8.25
CA SER A 186 -7.62 1.28 -7.11
C SER A 186 -8.59 0.37 -6.36
N ASN A 187 -9.85 0.77 -6.18
CA ASN A 187 -10.86 -0.09 -5.57
C ASN A 187 -11.12 -1.33 -6.44
N CYS A 188 -11.19 -1.16 -7.76
CA CYS A 188 -11.34 -2.26 -8.71
C CYS A 188 -10.10 -3.16 -8.75
N ALA A 189 -8.89 -2.62 -8.73
CA ALA A 189 -7.66 -3.42 -8.71
C ALA A 189 -7.52 -4.22 -7.39
N ASP A 190 -7.98 -3.67 -6.27
CA ASP A 190 -8.09 -4.38 -4.99
C ASP A 190 -9.07 -5.55 -5.10
N LEU A 191 -10.24 -5.33 -5.72
CA LEU A 191 -11.24 -6.38 -5.94
C LEU A 191 -10.73 -7.44 -6.90
N GLU A 192 -10.00 -7.04 -7.94
CA GLU A 192 -9.45 -7.96 -8.92
C GLU A 192 -8.48 -8.96 -8.29
N HIS A 193 -7.59 -8.45 -7.43
CA HIS A 193 -6.71 -9.29 -6.64
C HIS A 193 -7.48 -10.14 -5.62
N ALA A 194 -8.42 -9.54 -4.89
CA ALA A 194 -9.18 -10.26 -3.86
C ALA A 194 -10.05 -11.39 -4.43
N PHE A 195 -10.60 -11.23 -5.63
CA PHE A 195 -11.46 -12.24 -6.27
C PHE A 195 -10.68 -13.28 -7.08
N LYS A 196 -9.38 -13.07 -7.34
CA LYS A 196 -8.46 -14.16 -7.70
C LYS A 196 -8.34 -15.19 -6.56
N PHE A 197 -8.50 -14.75 -5.32
CA PHE A 197 -8.40 -15.54 -4.08
C PHE A 197 -9.66 -15.34 -3.22
N TYR A 198 -10.82 -15.59 -3.85
CA TYR A 198 -12.12 -15.18 -3.30
C TYR A 198 -12.39 -15.77 -1.91
N ASN A 199 -11.88 -16.98 -1.62
CA ASN A 199 -12.11 -17.69 -0.36
C ASN A 199 -11.14 -17.27 0.75
N GLU A 200 -10.01 -16.64 0.42
CA GLU A 200 -9.09 -16.05 1.41
C GLU A 200 -9.55 -14.67 1.85
N VAL A 201 -9.79 -13.75 0.90
CA VAL A 201 -9.95 -12.31 1.21
C VAL A 201 -11.11 -11.64 0.48
N GLY A 202 -11.78 -12.32 -0.45
CA GLY A 202 -12.84 -11.74 -1.29
C GLY A 202 -13.94 -11.06 -0.47
N ARG A 203 -14.43 -11.74 0.57
CA ARG A 203 -15.48 -11.23 1.48
C ARG A 203 -15.06 -9.95 2.20
N ASP A 204 -13.84 -9.92 2.73
CA ASP A 204 -13.33 -8.81 3.54
C ASP A 204 -13.15 -7.53 2.71
N TYR A 205 -12.84 -7.68 1.43
CA TYR A 205 -12.63 -6.55 0.53
C TYR A 205 -13.93 -6.04 -0.07
N LEU A 206 -14.84 -6.94 -0.48
CA LEU A 206 -16.01 -6.63 -1.31
C LEU A 206 -16.82 -5.44 -0.80
N TYR A 207 -17.42 -5.56 0.39
CA TYR A 207 -18.38 -4.59 0.89
C TYR A 207 -17.78 -3.17 0.93
N SER A 208 -16.61 -3.04 1.55
CA SER A 208 -15.97 -1.74 1.74
C SER A 208 -15.56 -1.05 0.44
N ARG A 209 -15.27 -1.80 -0.64
CA ARG A 209 -14.89 -1.22 -1.93
C ARG A 209 -16.14 -0.83 -2.73
N VAL A 210 -17.17 -1.67 -2.73
CA VAL A 210 -18.45 -1.36 -3.39
C VAL A 210 -19.10 -0.12 -2.79
N VAL A 211 -19.11 0.02 -1.46
CA VAL A 211 -19.65 1.22 -0.81
C VAL A 211 -18.91 2.48 -1.26
N ARG A 212 -17.58 2.44 -1.45
CA ARG A 212 -16.81 3.60 -1.96
C ARG A 212 -17.24 4.02 -3.36
N GLU A 213 -17.45 3.05 -4.24
CA GLU A 213 -17.90 3.32 -5.61
C GLU A 213 -19.26 4.04 -5.60
N GLY A 214 -20.20 3.60 -4.77
CA GLY A 214 -21.52 4.24 -4.66
C GLY A 214 -21.45 5.70 -4.20
N PHE A 215 -20.70 6.00 -3.13
CA PHE A 215 -20.52 7.38 -2.67
C PHE A 215 -19.81 8.24 -3.72
N GLN A 216 -18.79 7.70 -4.39
CA GLN A 216 -18.03 8.44 -5.39
C GLN A 216 -18.86 8.74 -6.66
N THR A 217 -19.75 7.84 -7.08
CA THR A 217 -20.69 8.09 -8.19
C THR A 217 -21.60 9.27 -7.89
N VAL A 218 -22.16 9.33 -6.67
CA VAL A 218 -23.01 10.46 -6.25
C VAL A 218 -22.21 11.74 -6.14
N GLU A 219 -20.99 11.69 -5.58
CA GLU A 219 -20.14 12.88 -5.43
C GLU A 219 -19.77 13.52 -6.77
N TRP A 220 -19.51 12.71 -7.79
CA TRP A 220 -19.04 13.19 -9.09
C TRP A 220 -20.17 13.57 -10.03
N ASP A 221 -21.42 13.47 -9.58
CA ASP A 221 -22.63 13.71 -10.38
C ASP A 221 -22.55 12.99 -11.73
N GLU A 222 -22.18 11.70 -11.70
CA GLU A 222 -21.94 10.91 -12.90
C GLU A 222 -23.24 10.71 -13.68
N ASP A 223 -23.19 10.93 -14.99
CA ASP A 223 -24.28 10.57 -15.89
C ASP A 223 -24.45 9.04 -16.01
N GLU A 224 -25.58 8.62 -16.59
CA GLU A 224 -25.92 7.21 -16.74
C GLU A 224 -24.84 6.42 -17.52
N GLU A 225 -24.27 7.02 -18.57
CA GLU A 225 -23.21 6.37 -19.36
C GLU A 225 -21.93 6.15 -18.53
N THR A 226 -21.54 7.12 -17.72
CA THR A 226 -20.37 7.03 -16.83
C THR A 226 -20.62 6.04 -15.71
N MET A 227 -21.83 6.03 -15.15
CA MET A 227 -22.26 5.05 -14.15
C MET A 227 -22.22 3.63 -14.72
N ASP A 228 -22.68 3.40 -15.95
CA ASP A 228 -22.63 2.10 -16.61
C ASP A 228 -21.19 1.63 -16.83
N LYS A 229 -20.30 2.52 -17.26
CA LYS A 229 -18.85 2.22 -17.39
C LYS A 229 -18.25 1.82 -16.05
N ARG A 230 -18.62 2.49 -14.96
CA ARG A 230 -18.18 2.14 -13.60
C ARG A 230 -18.74 0.80 -13.16
N ALA A 231 -20.04 0.55 -13.35
CA ALA A 231 -20.69 -0.71 -13.02
C ALA A 231 -20.04 -1.88 -13.78
N LEU A 232 -19.77 -1.70 -15.08
CA LEU A 232 -19.07 -2.70 -15.89
C LEU A 232 -17.65 -2.95 -15.38
N ARG A 233 -16.89 -1.91 -15.05
CA ARG A 233 -15.53 -2.03 -14.48
C ARG A 233 -15.57 -2.78 -13.15
N LEU A 234 -16.50 -2.44 -12.26
CA LEU A 234 -16.67 -3.09 -10.97
C LEU A 234 -17.06 -4.56 -11.14
N GLY A 235 -18.05 -4.87 -11.97
CA GLY A 235 -18.47 -6.23 -12.25
C GLY A 235 -17.36 -7.09 -12.85
N ARG A 236 -16.60 -6.56 -13.81
CA ARG A 236 -15.43 -7.25 -14.38
C ARG A 236 -14.33 -7.48 -13.36
N SER A 237 -14.07 -6.52 -12.48
CA SER A 237 -13.06 -6.66 -11.42
C SER A 237 -13.39 -7.76 -10.40
N ILE A 238 -14.65 -8.20 -10.33
CA ILE A 238 -15.08 -9.28 -9.43
C ILE A 238 -15.17 -10.60 -10.20
N ILE A 239 -15.93 -10.62 -11.30
CA ILE A 239 -16.31 -11.86 -11.97
C ILE A 239 -15.17 -12.44 -12.82
N SER A 240 -14.43 -11.59 -13.55
CA SER A 240 -13.38 -12.06 -14.45
C SER A 240 -12.24 -12.81 -13.74
N PRO A 241 -11.61 -12.28 -12.67
CA PRO A 241 -10.52 -12.97 -11.98
C PRO A 241 -11.00 -14.23 -11.24
N MET A 242 -12.22 -14.20 -10.69
CA MET A 242 -12.82 -15.38 -10.07
C MET A 242 -13.07 -16.48 -11.09
N ALA A 243 -13.66 -16.15 -12.24
CA ALA A 243 -13.91 -17.12 -13.31
C ALA A 243 -12.60 -17.70 -13.89
N ASP A 244 -11.54 -16.89 -14.03
CA ASP A 244 -10.23 -17.38 -14.42
C ASP A 244 -9.68 -18.38 -13.38
N SER A 245 -9.73 -18.01 -12.10
CA SER A 245 -9.28 -18.87 -10.99
C SER A 245 -10.02 -20.20 -10.96
N VAL A 246 -11.35 -20.19 -11.13
CA VAL A 246 -12.17 -21.41 -11.24
C VAL A 246 -11.74 -22.28 -12.42
N ARG A 247 -11.51 -21.69 -13.61
CA ARG A 247 -11.06 -22.45 -14.79
C ARG A 247 -9.67 -23.05 -14.61
N ARG A 248 -8.75 -22.33 -13.98
CA ARG A 248 -7.37 -22.79 -13.72
C ARG A 248 -7.37 -23.98 -12.76
N VAL A 249 -8.11 -23.88 -11.65
CA VAL A 249 -8.28 -25.03 -10.73
C VAL A 249 -8.94 -26.21 -11.43
N GLY A 250 -9.94 -25.98 -12.30
CA GLY A 250 -10.55 -27.05 -13.10
C GLY A 250 -9.60 -27.77 -14.08
N LYS A 251 -8.43 -27.19 -14.36
CA LYS A 251 -7.35 -27.82 -15.14
C LYS A 251 -6.29 -28.49 -14.25
N GLY A 252 -6.49 -28.54 -12.94
CA GLY A 252 -5.53 -29.06 -11.96
C GLY A 252 -4.42 -28.07 -11.58
N GLU A 253 -4.55 -26.77 -11.90
CA GLU A 253 -3.58 -25.76 -11.48
C GLU A 253 -3.84 -25.31 -10.03
N LYS A 254 -2.77 -25.14 -9.25
CA LYS A 254 -2.83 -24.47 -7.94
C LYS A 254 -2.77 -22.95 -8.09
N LEU A 255 -3.49 -22.24 -7.23
CA LEU A 255 -3.49 -20.78 -7.22
C LEU A 255 -2.46 -20.23 -6.24
N TYR A 256 -1.66 -19.28 -6.71
CA TYR A 256 -0.66 -18.58 -5.91
C TYR A 256 -0.44 -17.15 -6.41
N ASP A 257 0.12 -16.32 -5.54
CA ASP A 257 0.73 -15.06 -5.92
C ASP A 257 2.23 -15.24 -6.06
N GLU A 258 2.77 -14.75 -7.17
CA GLU A 258 4.18 -14.87 -7.48
C GLU A 258 4.84 -13.50 -7.55
N VAL A 259 6.01 -13.36 -6.92
CA VAL A 259 6.87 -12.19 -7.03
C VAL A 259 8.32 -12.61 -7.01
N THR A 260 9.16 -11.91 -7.76
CA THR A 260 10.62 -12.07 -7.68
C THR A 260 11.17 -11.01 -6.73
N LEU A 261 12.00 -11.45 -5.79
CA LEU A 261 12.63 -10.62 -4.77
C LEU A 261 14.15 -10.69 -4.90
N ARG A 262 14.81 -9.63 -4.45
CA ARG A 262 16.27 -9.50 -4.42
C ARG A 262 16.77 -9.45 -3.00
N PHE A 263 17.78 -10.24 -2.69
CA PHE A 263 18.45 -10.26 -1.39
C PHE A 263 19.93 -9.95 -1.57
N GLN A 264 20.46 -9.06 -0.75
CA GLN A 264 21.88 -8.73 -0.75
C GLN A 264 22.66 -9.78 0.05
N ASN A 265 22.09 -10.25 1.15
CA ASN A 265 22.68 -11.28 1.99
C ASN A 265 21.83 -12.57 1.97
N PRO A 266 22.40 -13.73 1.61
CA PRO A 266 21.70 -15.02 1.69
C PRO A 266 21.15 -15.36 3.09
N GLN A 267 21.78 -14.85 4.16
CA GLN A 267 21.25 -15.01 5.52
C GLN A 267 19.90 -14.29 5.71
N THR A 268 19.71 -13.13 5.08
CA THR A 268 18.44 -12.39 5.12
C THR A 268 17.29 -13.22 4.56
N LEU A 269 17.55 -14.04 3.52
CA LEU A 269 16.55 -14.95 2.96
C LEU A 269 16.09 -15.97 4.01
N GLN A 270 17.02 -16.63 4.70
CA GLN A 270 16.70 -17.63 5.73
C GLN A 270 15.86 -17.02 6.86
N GLU A 271 16.28 -15.85 7.35
CA GLU A 271 15.53 -15.12 8.38
C GLU A 271 14.13 -14.71 7.90
N PHE A 272 14.02 -14.36 6.61
CA PHE A 272 12.76 -13.96 5.99
C PHE A 272 11.80 -15.13 5.77
N GLU A 273 12.29 -16.32 5.41
CA GLU A 273 11.50 -17.55 5.35
C GLU A 273 10.92 -17.90 6.73
N GLU A 274 11.74 -17.86 7.77
CA GLU A 274 11.29 -18.06 9.16
C GLU A 274 10.31 -16.99 9.62
N TYR A 275 10.49 -15.75 9.18
CA TYR A 275 9.56 -14.67 9.43
C TYR A 275 8.19 -14.95 8.78
N PHE A 276 8.15 -15.39 7.51
CA PHE A 276 6.90 -15.77 6.83
C PHE A 276 6.20 -16.93 7.53
N ARG A 277 6.95 -17.97 7.91
CA ARG A 277 6.42 -19.12 8.66
C ARG A 277 5.77 -18.69 9.99
N ARG A 278 6.41 -17.78 10.73
CA ARG A 278 5.88 -17.23 11.98
C ARG A 278 4.61 -16.39 11.80
N LEU A 279 4.44 -15.77 10.63
CA LEU A 279 3.20 -15.08 10.28
C LEU A 279 2.08 -16.03 9.83
N GLY A 280 2.35 -17.33 9.71
CA GLY A 280 1.41 -18.31 9.19
C GLY A 280 1.16 -18.16 7.69
N ILE A 281 2.09 -17.54 6.96
CA ILE A 281 1.99 -17.40 5.50
C ILE A 281 2.64 -18.62 4.86
N ASP A 282 1.85 -19.40 4.14
CA ASP A 282 2.35 -20.52 3.35
C ASP A 282 2.97 -20.01 2.05
N ALA A 283 4.27 -20.28 1.89
CA ALA A 283 5.07 -19.71 0.83
C ALA A 283 6.23 -20.63 0.41
N ILE A 284 6.45 -20.71 -0.89
CA ILE A 284 7.59 -21.39 -1.51
C ILE A 284 8.60 -20.34 -1.93
N PHE A 285 9.88 -20.61 -1.64
CA PHE A 285 11.00 -19.75 -1.98
C PHE A 285 11.97 -20.51 -2.88
N ASP A 286 12.03 -20.12 -4.15
CA ASP A 286 12.90 -20.73 -5.14
C ASP A 286 14.04 -19.77 -5.49
N GLN A 287 15.28 -20.17 -5.22
CA GLN A 287 16.45 -19.41 -5.67
C GLN A 287 16.62 -19.59 -7.18
N VAL A 288 16.50 -18.49 -7.94
CA VAL A 288 16.52 -18.52 -9.41
C VAL A 288 17.84 -18.01 -10.00
N GLY A 289 18.76 -17.53 -9.16
CA GLY A 289 20.11 -17.15 -9.56
C GLY A 289 20.60 -15.87 -8.90
N TYR A 290 21.54 -15.18 -9.55
CA TYR A 290 22.08 -13.89 -9.12
C TYR A 290 21.95 -12.84 -10.22
N SER A 291 21.69 -11.60 -9.85
CA SER A 291 21.66 -10.45 -10.75
C SER A 291 22.24 -9.23 -10.06
N GLY A 292 23.28 -8.63 -10.64
CA GLY A 292 23.92 -7.43 -10.05
C GLY A 292 24.53 -7.66 -8.66
N GLY A 293 24.93 -8.89 -8.34
CA GLY A 293 25.44 -9.26 -7.01
C GLY A 293 24.35 -9.60 -5.99
N GLU A 294 23.07 -9.41 -6.33
CA GLU A 294 21.93 -9.79 -5.49
C GLU A 294 21.46 -11.22 -5.79
N LEU A 295 21.11 -11.97 -4.75
CA LEU A 295 20.41 -13.24 -4.83
C LEU A 295 18.96 -13.00 -5.28
N MET A 296 18.56 -13.63 -6.37
CA MET A 296 17.21 -13.58 -6.92
C MET A 296 16.39 -14.76 -6.39
N VAL A 297 15.24 -14.47 -5.79
CA VAL A 297 14.35 -15.47 -5.21
C VAL A 297 12.94 -15.27 -5.74
N LYS A 298 12.36 -16.32 -6.33
CA LYS A 298 10.95 -16.37 -6.66
C LYS A 298 10.17 -16.80 -5.42
N LEU A 299 9.30 -15.92 -4.95
CA LEU A 299 8.38 -16.16 -3.85
C LEU A 299 7.00 -16.51 -4.43
N GLN A 300 6.47 -17.66 -4.08
CA GLN A 300 5.09 -18.06 -4.37
C GLN A 300 4.29 -18.17 -3.06
N LYS A 301 3.34 -17.25 -2.86
CA LYS A 301 2.40 -17.29 -1.73
C LYS A 301 1.20 -18.16 -2.10
N LEU A 302 1.02 -19.27 -1.39
CA LEU A 302 0.01 -20.27 -1.70
C LEU A 302 -1.36 -19.81 -1.18
N ASN A 303 -2.39 -19.94 -2.03
CA ASN A 303 -3.78 -19.61 -1.69
C ASN A 303 -4.59 -20.90 -1.67
N GLN A 304 -4.31 -21.69 -0.63
CA GLN A 304 -4.80 -23.07 -0.50
C GLN A 304 -6.32 -23.10 -0.31
N SER A 305 -6.88 -22.13 0.41
CA SER A 305 -8.32 -22.12 0.72
C SER A 305 -9.20 -21.96 -0.51
N THR A 306 -8.84 -21.05 -1.42
CA THR A 306 -9.54 -20.90 -2.71
C THR A 306 -9.28 -22.11 -3.59
N THR A 307 -8.05 -22.63 -3.63
CA THR A 307 -7.73 -23.82 -4.44
C THR A 307 -8.60 -25.00 -4.02
N ASP A 308 -8.57 -25.38 -2.74
CA ASP A 308 -9.28 -26.54 -2.20
C ASP A 308 -10.79 -26.40 -2.30
N LYS A 309 -11.35 -25.24 -1.93
CA LYS A 309 -12.80 -25.01 -2.01
C LYS A 309 -13.27 -25.09 -3.46
N THR A 310 -12.50 -24.53 -4.39
CA THR A 310 -12.84 -24.53 -5.82
C THR A 310 -12.73 -25.94 -6.42
N GLU A 311 -11.69 -26.70 -6.07
CA GLU A 311 -11.54 -28.10 -6.49
C GLU A 311 -12.71 -28.95 -5.99
N SER A 312 -13.06 -28.80 -4.71
CA SER A 312 -14.22 -29.47 -4.11
C SER A 312 -15.54 -29.17 -4.86
N MET A 313 -15.75 -27.92 -5.32
CA MET A 313 -16.92 -27.57 -6.12
C MET A 313 -16.89 -28.19 -7.53
N TRP A 314 -15.71 -28.29 -8.15
CA TRP A 314 -15.55 -29.00 -9.44
C TRP A 314 -15.87 -30.49 -9.33
N GLU A 315 -15.59 -31.10 -8.17
CA GLU A 315 -15.96 -32.49 -7.86
C GLU A 315 -17.46 -32.68 -7.56
N GLY A 316 -18.25 -31.60 -7.55
CA GLY A 316 -19.70 -31.63 -7.33
C GLY A 316 -20.11 -31.60 -5.87
N ASN A 317 -19.20 -31.29 -4.94
CA ASN A 317 -19.57 -31.08 -3.53
C ASN A 317 -20.41 -29.81 -3.38
N LEU A 318 -21.28 -29.79 -2.36
CA LEU A 318 -22.15 -28.66 -2.07
C LEU A 318 -21.39 -27.54 -1.36
N TRP A 319 -21.82 -26.30 -1.63
CA TRP A 319 -21.23 -25.09 -1.07
C TRP A 319 -21.48 -24.95 0.43
#